data_AF-A0A3D1LXI4-F1
#
_entry.id   AF-A0A3D1LXI4-F1
#
_cell.length_a   1.000
_cell.length_b   1.000
_cell.length_c   1.000
_cell.angle_alpha   90.00
_cell.angle_beta   90.00
_cell.angle_gamma   90.00
#
_symmetry.space_group_name_H-M   'P 1'
#
loop_
_entity.id
_entity.type
_entity.pdbx_description
1 polymer ?
#
loop_
_entity_poly.entity_id
_entity_poly.type
_entity_poly.pdbx_seq_one_letter_code
_entity_poly.pdbx_strand_id
1 'polypeptide(L)' 'MATHIINEEHLSFNDILLRPQYSEVRSRDDVSLVTELSSGLKLDIPVLAANMDTVCGLEMAGVMGEL' A
#
# COMPACT_ATOMS: atom_id res chain seq x y z
N MET A 1 6.33 32.36 -15.66
CA MET A 1 6.17 31.16 -14.81
C MET A 1 5.32 31.57 -13.63
N ALA A 2 4.04 31.22 -13.62
CA ALA A 2 3.14 31.54 -12.51
C ALA A 2 3.22 30.41 -11.48
N THR A 3 3.60 30.75 -10.25
CA THR A 3 3.57 29.83 -9.12
C THR A 3 2.11 29.59 -8.74
N HIS A 4 1.60 28.37 -8.95
CA HIS A 4 0.34 27.94 -8.36
C HIS A 4 0.58 27.65 -6.88
N ILE A 5 0.20 28.59 -6.00
CA ILE A 5 0.13 28.35 -4.57
C ILE A 5 -1.17 27.56 -4.33
N ILE A 6 -1.03 26.27 -4.09
CA ILE A 6 -2.11 25.39 -3.64
C ILE A 6 -2.40 25.69 -2.17
N ASN A 7 -3.63 26.11 -1.86
CA ASN A 7 -4.08 26.51 -0.53
C ASN A 7 -4.73 25.34 0.23
N GLU A 8 -4.18 24.14 0.06
CA GLU A 8 -4.67 22.90 0.67
C GLU A 8 -3.70 22.41 1.74
N GLU A 9 -4.24 21.96 2.87
CA GLU A 9 -3.46 21.36 3.96
C GLU A 9 -2.93 20.00 3.51
N HIS A 10 -1.61 19.80 3.65
CA HIS A 10 -0.97 18.53 3.33
C HIS A 10 -0.92 17.69 4.60
N LEU A 11 -1.64 16.57 4.62
CA LEU A 11 -1.69 15.66 5.77
C LEU A 11 -0.67 14.53 5.61
N SER A 12 -0.02 14.17 6.70
CA SER A 12 0.82 12.98 6.84
C SER A 12 0.05 11.85 7.55
N PHE A 13 0.63 10.64 7.58
CA PHE A 13 0.02 9.51 8.27
C PHE A 13 -0.20 9.74 9.77
N ASN A 14 0.59 10.62 10.40
CA ASN A 14 0.48 10.90 11.83
C ASN A 14 -0.60 11.94 12.16
N ASP A 15 -1.16 12.62 11.16
CA ASP A 15 -2.17 13.66 11.36
C ASP A 15 -3.60 13.09 11.44
N ILE A 16 -3.79 11.81 11.13
CA ILE A 16 -5.10 11.17 11.03
C ILE A 16 -5.17 9.87 11.84
N LEU A 17 -6.39 9.52 12.27
CA LEU A 17 -6.70 8.27 12.94
C LEU A 17 -7.87 7.57 12.25
N LEU A 18 -7.88 6.24 12.30
CA LEU A 18 -9.03 5.45 11.86
C LEU A 18 -10.14 5.54 12.91
N ARG A 19 -11.35 5.90 12.49
CA ARG A 19 -12.54 5.89 13.35
C ARG A 19 -13.27 4.54 13.19
N PRO A 20 -13.28 3.65 14.21
CA PRO A 20 -13.96 2.36 14.10
C PRO A 20 -15.44 2.51 13.73
N GLN A 21 -15.89 1.72 12.76
CA GLN A 21 -17.30 1.61 12.37
C GLN A 21 -17.79 0.17 12.59
N TYR A 22 -19.11 0.00 12.63
CA TYR A 22 -19.71 -1.32 12.58
C TYR A 22 -19.26 -2.07 11.32
N SER A 23 -18.94 -3.36 11.47
CA SER A 23 -18.52 -4.24 10.39
C SER A 23 -19.19 -5.60 10.58
N GLU A 24 -19.61 -6.23 9.46
CA GLU A 24 -20.14 -7.60 9.45
C GLU A 24 -19.03 -8.66 9.32
N VAL A 25 -17.80 -8.22 9.08
CA VAL A 25 -16.61 -9.08 9.01
C VAL A 25 -16.38 -9.73 10.37
N ARG A 26 -16.37 -11.06 10.42
CA ARG A 26 -16.28 -11.84 11.67
C ARG A 26 -14.84 -12.22 12.01
N SER A 27 -14.06 -12.57 11.00
CA SER A 27 -12.63 -12.85 11.11
C SER A 27 -11.83 -11.96 10.16
N ARG A 28 -10.58 -11.70 10.54
CA ARG A 28 -9.58 -11.11 9.64
C ARG A 28 -9.30 -12.00 8.42
N ASP A 29 -9.55 -13.30 8.52
CA ASP A 29 -9.41 -14.25 7.41
C ASP A 29 -10.48 -14.06 6.33
N ASP A 30 -11.58 -13.36 6.64
CA ASP A 30 -12.65 -13.06 5.68
C ASP A 30 -12.29 -11.87 4.76
N VAL A 31 -11.14 -11.22 4.98
CA VAL A 31 -10.70 -10.02 4.23
C VAL A 31 -9.73 -10.41 3.12
N SER A 32 -10.01 -9.96 1.90
CA SER A 32 -9.07 -10.10 0.77
C SER A 32 -8.05 -8.96 0.75
N LEU A 33 -6.77 -9.33 0.65
CA LEU A 33 -5.67 -8.39 0.43
C LEU A 33 -5.28 -8.26 -1.05
N VAL A 34 -5.91 -9.04 -1.93
CA VAL A 34 -5.61 -9.03 -3.36
C VAL A 34 -5.85 -7.64 -3.93
N THR A 35 -4.85 -7.09 -4.61
CA THR A 35 -4.90 -5.76 -5.21
C THR A 35 -4.38 -5.76 -6.64
N GLU A 36 -4.85 -4.85 -7.48
CA GLU A 36 -4.38 -4.69 -8.86
C GLU A 36 -3.36 -3.55 -8.92
N LEU A 37 -2.13 -3.87 -9.31
CA LEU A 37 -1.05 -2.89 -9.41
C LEU A 37 -1.10 -2.12 -10.73
N SER A 38 -1.40 -2.84 -11.81
CA SER A 38 -1.55 -2.30 -13.17
C SER A 38 -2.42 -3.23 -13.99
N SER A 39 -2.84 -2.82 -15.19
CA SER A 39 -3.81 -3.55 -16.01
C SER A 39 -3.45 -5.03 -16.19
N GLY A 40 -4.14 -5.91 -15.45
CA GLY A 40 -3.94 -7.35 -15.50
C GLY A 40 -2.83 -7.91 -14.58
N LEU A 41 -2.13 -7.07 -13.82
CA LEU A 41 -1.14 -7.48 -12.82
C LEU A 41 -1.74 -7.37 -11.41
N LYS A 42 -1.98 -8.54 -10.79
CA LYS A 42 -2.49 -8.64 -9.43
C LYS A 42 -1.38 -9.04 -8.45
N LEU A 43 -1.48 -8.54 -7.24
CA LEU A 43 -0.67 -8.94 -6.09
C LEU A 43 -1.61 -9.58 -5.06
N ASP A 44 -1.16 -10.64 -4.41
CA ASP A 44 -1.94 -11.29 -3.34
C ASP A 44 -1.97 -10.45 -2.05
N ILE A 45 -0.94 -9.62 -1.84
CA ILE A 45 -0.88 -8.62 -0.77
C ILE A 45 -0.47 -7.24 -1.32
N PRO A 46 -0.94 -6.11 -0.74
CA PRO A 46 -0.64 -4.76 -1.23
C PRO A 46 0.71 -4.24 -0.70
N VAL A 47 1.77 -5.03 -0.85
CA VAL A 47 3.12 -4.72 -0.35
C VAL A 47 4.16 -4.96 -1.43
N LEU A 48 5.07 -4.00 -1.60
CA LEU A 48 6.17 -4.04 -2.57
C LEU A 48 7.47 -3.59 -1.91
N ALA A 49 8.59 -4.22 -2.26
CA ALA A 49 9.90 -3.73 -1.83
C ALA A 49 10.23 -2.42 -2.54
N ALA A 50 10.84 -1.50 -1.79
CA ALA A 50 11.40 -0.29 -2.37
C ALA A 50 12.55 -0.66 -3.33
N ASN A 51 12.58 -0.01 -4.49
CA ASN A 51 13.64 -0.16 -5.48
C ASN A 51 14.94 0.52 -4.99
N MET A 52 15.67 -0.14 -4.10
CA MET A 52 16.91 0.34 -3.48
C MET A 52 17.94 -0.79 -3.41
N ASP A 53 19.21 -0.46 -3.62
CA ASP A 53 20.32 -1.43 -3.67
C ASP A 53 20.46 -2.28 -2.39
N THR A 54 20.05 -1.75 -1.25
CA THR A 54 20.13 -2.41 0.07
C THR A 54 18.80 -3.04 0.52
N VAL A 55 17.74 -2.95 -0.30
CA VAL A 55 16.40 -3.46 0.03
C VAL A 55 15.99 -4.57 -0.92
N CYS A 56 16.02 -4.33 -2.23
CA CYS A 56 15.46 -5.25 -3.22
C CYS A 56 16.56 -5.90 -4.08
N GLY A 57 17.34 -6.79 -3.46
CA GLY A 57 18.25 -7.69 -4.17
C GLY A 57 17.54 -8.93 -4.73
N LEU A 58 18.28 -9.81 -5.41
CA LEU A 58 17.74 -11.04 -6.01
C LEU A 58 17.03 -11.95 -4.99
N GLU A 59 17.59 -12.08 -3.79
CA GLU A 59 17.00 -12.89 -2.72
C GLU A 59 15.64 -12.34 -2.28
N MET A 60 15.56 -11.02 -2.02
CA MET A 60 14.31 -10.36 -1.61
C MET A 60 13.25 -10.49 -2.70
N ALA A 61 13.63 -10.29 -3.97
CA ALA A 61 12.70 -10.44 -5.09
C ALA A 61 12.16 -11.88 -5.22
N GLY A 62 13.01 -12.89 -4.98
CA GLY A 62 12.60 -14.30 -4.97
C GLY A 62 11.59 -14.58 -3.87
N VAL A 63 11.90 -14.21 -2.62
CA VAL A 63 11.01 -14.43 -1.47
C VAL A 63 9.69 -13.66 -1.63
N MET A 64 9.73 -12.41 -2.09
CA MET A 64 8.51 -11.61 -2.30
C MET A 64 7.63 -12.15 -3.42
N GLY A 65 8.21 -12.80 -4.44
CA GLY A 65 7.43 -13.42 -5.52
C GLY A 65 6.66 -14.67 -5.11
N GLU A 66 6.92 -15.22 -3.92
CA GLU A 66 6.22 -16.37 -3.34
C GLU A 66 5.10 -15.97 -2.36
N LEU A 67 4.93 -14.66 -2.10
CA LEU A 67 3.85 -14.11 -1.27
C LEU A 67 2.52 -14.05 -2.01
#